data_AF-A0A150PT62-F1
#
_entry.id   AF-A0A150PT62-F1
#
_cell.length_a   1.000
_cell.length_b   1.000
_cell.length_c   1.000
_cell.angle_alpha   90.00
_cell.angle_beta   90.00
_cell.angle_gamma   90.00
#
_symmetry.space_group_name_H-M   'P 1'
#
loop_
_entity.id
_entity.type
_entity.pdbx_description
1 polymer ?
#
loop_
_entity_poly.entity_id
_entity_poly.type
_entity_poly.pdbx_seq_one_letter_code
_entity_poly.pdbx_strand_id
1 'polypeptide(L)'
;RWRDVPQPPKVPGVAVEGLQAAQAVTGLTWRIELAEAGRMRVQFTSRALPLPSGAELRARHDVHGEVLLWPGLTQYRVLPPGALRTLLGERRVDVTPLSSGSARPVGEGKRLDVDVRKVEVHASLGTLHLELGKVPEAGEGGPLLCRALMEILGVDPKSPECVAGEVPLHASYAWQGGGGVGFDVTSVARRTDLVSTDMLMPPPSAAFAAAGLPAAQGGVFLSRDELAAFRTGPLPLPASVDPGAPGEGFVAVNQTDELLYLLVDGIPAVAVPPMSERYVSGPQRGTYVVQWRTFLGESVEPPQTVEMPARLVRSAAEEEEANGG
;
A
#
# COMPACT_ATOMS: atom_id res chain seq x y z
N ARG A 1 3.59 -3.14 -4.71
CA ARG A 1 4.00 -2.10 -5.69
C ARG A 1 2.79 -1.45 -6.33
N TRP A 2 2.82 -0.13 -6.53
CA TRP A 2 1.84 0.55 -7.37
C TRP A 2 2.11 0.32 -8.86
N ARG A 3 1.04 0.35 -9.66
CA ARG A 3 1.11 0.36 -11.13
C ARG A 3 1.05 1.80 -11.64
N ASP A 4 1.49 2.00 -12.87
CA ASP A 4 1.33 3.28 -13.59
C ASP A 4 1.86 4.48 -12.80
N VAL A 5 2.98 4.26 -12.11
CA VAL A 5 3.69 5.30 -11.35
C VAL A 5 4.31 6.28 -12.34
N PRO A 6 4.07 7.59 -12.19
CA PRO A 6 4.61 8.58 -13.12
C PRO A 6 6.14 8.56 -13.11
N GLN A 7 6.73 8.81 -14.28
CA GLN A 7 8.16 9.01 -14.39
C GLN A 7 8.50 10.48 -14.12
N PRO A 8 9.67 10.76 -13.52
CA PRO A 8 10.18 12.13 -13.42
C PRO A 8 10.25 12.81 -14.80
N PRO A 9 10.12 14.14 -14.86
CA PRO A 9 10.21 14.87 -16.12
C PRO A 9 11.60 14.69 -16.74
N LYS A 10 11.67 14.55 -18.07
CA LYS A 10 12.94 14.43 -18.81
C LYS A 10 13.57 15.81 -19.04
N VAL A 11 13.85 16.54 -17.95
CA VAL A 11 14.43 17.89 -17.98
C VAL A 11 15.76 17.93 -17.24
N PRO A 12 16.68 18.85 -17.59
CA PRO A 12 17.88 19.09 -16.80
C PRO A 12 17.53 19.44 -15.36
N GLY A 13 18.38 19.02 -14.42
CA GLY A 13 18.27 19.38 -13.02
C GLY A 13 17.53 18.37 -12.12
N VAL A 14 16.92 17.32 -12.68
CA VAL A 14 16.42 16.17 -11.90
C VAL A 14 17.59 15.40 -11.28
N ALA A 15 17.58 15.24 -9.96
CA ALA A 15 18.62 14.54 -9.21
C ALA A 15 18.21 13.08 -8.96
N VAL A 16 18.69 12.17 -9.81
CA VAL A 16 18.36 10.73 -9.76
C VAL A 16 18.72 10.10 -8.40
N GLU A 17 19.85 10.47 -7.81
CA GLU A 17 20.28 9.94 -6.52
C GLU A 17 19.31 10.31 -5.38
N GLY A 18 18.79 11.54 -5.38
CA GLY A 18 17.79 11.97 -4.39
C GLY A 18 16.48 11.22 -4.54
N LEU A 19 16.02 10.99 -5.78
CA LEU A 19 14.84 10.17 -6.06
C LEU A 19 15.03 8.72 -5.60
N GLN A 20 16.21 8.12 -5.84
CA GLN A 20 16.53 6.77 -5.39
C GLN A 20 16.59 6.65 -3.87
N ALA A 21 17.20 7.63 -3.19
CA ALA A 21 17.26 7.68 -1.74
C ALA A 21 15.85 7.78 -1.12
N ALA A 22 14.99 8.63 -1.70
CA ALA A 22 13.61 8.75 -1.26
C ALA A 22 12.81 7.47 -1.53
N GLN A 23 12.99 6.84 -2.69
CA GLN A 23 12.38 5.55 -3.03
C GLN A 23 12.78 4.44 -2.05
N ALA A 24 14.00 4.47 -1.51
CA ALA A 24 14.48 3.47 -0.56
C ALA A 24 13.71 3.51 0.78
N VAL A 25 13.29 4.70 1.23
CA VAL A 25 12.57 4.87 2.51
C VAL A 25 11.05 4.87 2.36
N THR A 26 10.53 5.16 1.15
CA THR A 26 9.10 5.15 0.84
C THR A 26 8.66 3.94 0.03
N GLY A 27 9.57 3.04 -0.34
CA GLY A 27 9.24 1.82 -1.06
C GLY A 27 8.25 0.94 -0.31
N LEU A 28 7.15 0.54 -0.98
CA LEU A 28 6.03 -0.19 -0.36
C LEU A 28 6.40 -1.65 -0.08
N THR A 29 7.14 -1.86 0.99
CA THR A 29 7.72 -3.15 1.38
C THR A 29 7.09 -3.68 2.65
N TRP A 30 6.84 -4.98 2.68
CA TRP A 30 6.44 -5.70 3.89
C TRP A 30 7.46 -6.80 4.16
N ARG A 31 7.63 -7.13 5.44
CA ARG A 31 8.31 -8.36 5.84
C ARG A 31 7.25 -9.34 6.33
N ILE A 32 7.20 -10.52 5.71
CA ILE A 32 6.20 -11.55 6.02
C ILE A 32 6.91 -12.78 6.54
N GLU A 33 6.41 -13.30 7.64
CA GLU A 33 6.86 -14.56 8.23
C GLU A 33 5.67 -15.49 8.39
N LEU A 34 5.86 -16.72 7.90
CA LEU A 34 4.87 -17.77 7.91
C LEU A 34 5.45 -18.94 8.70
N ALA A 35 4.68 -19.46 9.64
CA ALA A 35 5.05 -20.64 10.40
C ALA A 35 4.16 -21.82 9.98
N GLU A 36 4.79 -22.99 9.85
CA GLU A 36 4.13 -24.27 9.55
C GLU A 36 2.93 -24.54 10.48
N ALA A 37 3.05 -24.13 11.75
CA ALA A 37 2.02 -24.23 12.79
C ALA A 37 0.83 -23.25 12.62
N GLY A 38 0.58 -22.74 11.41
CA GLY A 38 -0.61 -21.96 11.09
C GLY A 38 -0.58 -20.55 11.64
N ARG A 39 0.56 -19.85 11.53
CA ARG A 39 0.68 -18.44 11.97
C ARG A 39 1.33 -17.58 10.91
N MET A 40 0.89 -16.33 10.85
CA MET A 40 1.45 -15.31 9.98
C MET A 40 1.75 -14.05 10.77
N ARG A 41 2.87 -13.40 10.44
CA ARG A 41 3.23 -12.04 10.86
C ARG A 41 3.58 -11.23 9.63
N VAL A 42 2.91 -10.10 9.44
CA VAL A 42 3.24 -9.08 8.42
C VAL A 42 3.70 -7.83 9.15
N GLN A 43 4.94 -7.42 8.93
CA GLN A 43 5.51 -6.19 9.48
C GLN A 43 5.55 -5.10 8.40
N PHE A 44 5.07 -3.92 8.77
CA PHE A 44 5.17 -2.72 7.93
C PHE A 44 6.58 -2.12 8.09
N THR A 45 7.31 -1.96 6.99
CA THR A 45 8.74 -1.55 7.05
C THR A 45 9.03 -0.18 6.43
N SER A 46 8.03 0.46 5.83
CA SER A 46 8.21 1.70 5.05
C SER A 46 7.35 2.86 5.56
N ARG A 47 7.78 4.09 5.25
CA ARG A 47 7.11 5.33 5.66
C ARG A 47 5.81 5.58 4.89
N ALA A 48 5.72 5.11 3.65
CA ALA A 48 4.56 5.36 2.77
C ALA A 48 3.51 4.24 2.79
N LEU A 49 3.55 3.37 3.80
CA LEU A 49 2.50 2.39 4.01
C LEU A 49 1.33 2.98 4.83
N PRO A 50 0.13 2.38 4.75
CA PRO A 50 -1.05 2.86 5.48
C PRO A 50 -0.89 2.81 7.00
N LEU A 51 0.01 1.95 7.46
CA LEU A 51 0.35 1.78 8.87
C LEU A 51 1.84 2.12 9.08
N PRO A 52 2.19 2.72 10.23
CA PRO A 52 3.55 3.13 10.53
C PRO A 52 4.51 1.93 10.58
N SER A 53 5.77 2.21 10.29
CA SER A 53 6.84 1.21 10.41
C SER A 53 6.89 0.62 11.83
N GLY A 54 7.07 -0.69 11.91
CA GLY A 54 7.05 -1.45 13.16
C GLY A 54 5.66 -1.87 13.65
N ALA A 55 4.58 -1.40 13.02
CA ALA A 55 3.27 -2.03 13.20
C ALA A 55 3.28 -3.45 12.62
N GLU A 56 2.42 -4.33 13.16
CA GLU A 56 2.30 -5.71 12.69
C GLU A 56 0.85 -6.11 12.48
N LEU A 57 0.58 -6.92 11.45
CA LEU A 57 -0.62 -7.76 11.37
C LEU A 57 -0.24 -9.18 11.73
N ARG A 58 -1.04 -9.82 12.57
CA ARG A 58 -0.88 -11.25 12.88
C ARG A 58 -2.17 -12.00 12.63
N ALA A 59 -2.03 -13.20 12.09
CA ALA A 59 -3.12 -14.11 11.80
C ALA A 59 -2.79 -15.53 12.29
N ARG A 60 -3.83 -16.32 12.54
CA ARG A 60 -3.72 -17.74 12.93
C ARG A 60 -4.74 -18.55 12.12
N HIS A 61 -4.37 -19.77 11.73
CA HIS A 61 -5.12 -20.57 10.76
C HIS A 61 -6.56 -20.94 11.20
N ASP A 62 -6.77 -21.11 12.49
CA ASP A 62 -8.05 -21.52 13.10
C ASP A 62 -9.07 -20.38 13.25
N VAL A 63 -8.70 -19.14 12.90
CA VAL A 63 -9.56 -17.96 12.90
C VAL A 63 -9.45 -17.20 11.58
N HIS A 64 -10.50 -16.49 11.18
CA HIS A 64 -10.57 -15.81 9.87
C HIS A 64 -10.29 -14.30 9.91
N GLY A 65 -9.92 -13.75 11.06
CA GLY A 65 -9.52 -12.35 11.18
C GLY A 65 -8.10 -12.21 11.72
N GLU A 66 -7.66 -10.97 11.89
CA GLU A 66 -6.31 -10.62 12.30
C GLU A 66 -6.30 -9.82 13.61
N VAL A 67 -5.11 -9.64 14.16
CA VAL A 67 -4.84 -8.56 15.11
C VAL A 67 -3.85 -7.58 14.52
N LEU A 68 -4.15 -6.30 14.63
CA LEU A 68 -3.25 -5.19 14.36
C LEU A 68 -2.51 -4.82 15.64
N LEU A 69 -1.19 -4.78 15.59
CA LEU A 69 -0.34 -4.37 16.70
C LEU A 69 0.32 -3.03 16.43
N TRP A 70 0.41 -2.23 17.49
CA TRP A 70 1.15 -0.98 17.48
C TRP A 70 2.66 -1.26 17.49
N PRO A 71 3.48 -0.32 16.99
CA PRO A 71 4.92 -0.36 17.17
C PRO A 71 5.28 -0.62 18.64
N GLY A 72 6.18 -1.58 18.88
CA GLY A 72 6.58 -2.01 20.22
C GLY A 72 5.69 -3.07 20.87
N LEU A 73 4.63 -3.53 20.19
CA LEU A 73 3.78 -4.67 20.60
C LEU A 73 3.09 -4.50 21.97
N THR A 74 2.88 -3.25 22.39
CA THR A 74 2.24 -2.92 23.67
C THR A 74 0.72 -2.92 23.60
N GLN A 75 0.16 -2.71 22.40
CA GLN A 75 -1.27 -2.64 22.17
C GLN A 75 -1.65 -3.43 20.92
N TYR A 76 -2.85 -4.02 20.95
CA TYR A 76 -3.43 -4.66 19.78
C TYR A 76 -4.91 -4.29 19.60
N ARG A 77 -5.36 -4.32 18.35
CA ARG A 77 -6.76 -4.18 17.97
C ARG A 77 -7.16 -5.40 17.14
N VAL A 78 -8.35 -5.94 17.40
CA VAL A 78 -8.93 -7.03 16.60
C VAL A 78 -9.43 -6.47 15.28
N LEU A 79 -9.07 -7.13 14.18
CA LEU A 79 -9.58 -6.86 12.85
C LEU A 79 -10.54 -8.01 12.48
N PRO A 80 -11.84 -7.72 12.34
CA PRO A 80 -12.78 -8.71 11.84
C PRO A 80 -12.52 -9.02 10.35
N PRO A 81 -12.90 -10.21 9.87
CA PRO A 81 -12.86 -10.52 8.44
C PRO A 81 -13.65 -9.47 7.64
N GLY A 82 -13.06 -9.01 6.55
CA GLY A 82 -13.59 -7.97 5.67
C GLY A 82 -13.09 -6.56 5.99
N ALA A 83 -12.23 -6.39 7.00
CA ALA A 83 -11.67 -5.11 7.38
C ALA A 83 -10.34 -4.77 6.70
N LEU A 84 -9.64 -5.74 6.10
CA LEU A 84 -8.30 -5.49 5.54
C LEU A 84 -8.28 -4.47 4.40
N ARG A 85 -9.30 -4.46 3.53
CA ARG A 85 -9.41 -3.49 2.43
C ARG A 85 -9.50 -2.06 2.96
N THR A 86 -10.42 -1.79 3.89
CA THR A 86 -10.62 -0.44 4.46
C THR A 86 -9.45 -0.03 5.36
N LEU A 87 -8.79 -0.99 6.01
CA LEU A 87 -7.57 -0.72 6.76
C LEU A 87 -6.42 -0.24 5.88
N LEU A 88 -6.18 -0.91 4.76
CA LEU A 88 -5.08 -0.58 3.87
C LEU A 88 -5.40 0.60 2.95
N GLY A 89 -6.63 0.68 2.43
CA GLY A 89 -7.07 1.74 1.52
C GLY A 89 -7.35 3.06 2.24
N GLU A 90 -8.12 3.02 3.34
CA GLU A 90 -8.71 4.20 3.97
C GLU A 90 -8.17 4.48 5.38
N ARG A 91 -7.36 3.57 5.94
CA ARG A 91 -6.96 3.58 7.36
C ARG A 91 -8.17 3.61 8.29
N ARG A 92 -9.12 2.72 8.01
CA ARG A 92 -10.33 2.49 8.82
C ARG A 92 -10.45 1.01 9.17
N VAL A 93 -11.34 0.65 10.10
CA VAL A 93 -11.60 -0.75 10.45
C VAL A 93 -13.08 -1.00 10.25
N ASP A 94 -13.50 -0.89 9.00
CA ASP A 94 -14.89 -1.08 8.59
C ASP A 94 -15.01 -2.40 7.83
N VAL A 95 -15.99 -3.20 8.22
CA VAL A 95 -16.23 -4.50 7.60
C VAL A 95 -16.92 -4.30 6.26
N THR A 96 -16.24 -4.71 5.21
CA THR A 96 -16.83 -4.84 3.88
C THR A 96 -17.47 -6.22 3.72
N PRO A 97 -18.67 -6.33 3.11
CA PRO A 97 -19.28 -7.62 2.85
C PRO A 97 -18.38 -8.49 1.95
N LEU A 98 -18.19 -9.74 2.36
CA LEU A 98 -17.41 -10.73 1.61
C LEU A 98 -18.33 -11.62 0.76
N SER A 99 -17.82 -12.07 -0.38
CA SER A 99 -18.52 -12.96 -1.31
C SER A 99 -17.68 -14.21 -1.60
N SER A 100 -18.28 -15.30 -2.09
CA SER A 100 -17.52 -16.53 -2.35
C SER A 100 -16.48 -16.42 -3.47
N GLY A 101 -16.55 -15.37 -4.31
CA GLY A 101 -15.73 -15.23 -5.52
C GLY A 101 -15.93 -16.39 -6.52
N SER A 102 -15.28 -16.29 -7.68
CA SER A 102 -15.17 -17.38 -8.65
C SER A 102 -13.72 -17.52 -9.10
N ALA A 103 -13.12 -18.66 -8.81
CA ALA A 103 -11.72 -18.95 -9.15
C ALA A 103 -11.63 -19.82 -10.41
N ARG A 104 -10.68 -19.51 -11.28
CA ARG A 104 -10.33 -20.33 -12.44
C ARG A 104 -8.82 -20.58 -12.49
N PRO A 105 -8.37 -21.82 -12.74
CA PRO A 105 -6.97 -22.07 -13.04
C PRO A 105 -6.62 -21.42 -14.39
N VAL A 106 -5.44 -20.80 -14.45
CA VAL A 106 -4.93 -20.12 -15.65
C VAL A 106 -3.69 -20.82 -16.23
N GLY A 107 -2.99 -21.60 -15.41
CA GLY A 107 -1.85 -22.39 -15.83
C GLY A 107 -0.85 -22.60 -14.71
N GLU A 108 0.39 -22.92 -15.09
CA GLU A 108 1.51 -23.13 -14.18
C GLU A 108 2.70 -22.26 -14.62
N GLY A 109 3.74 -22.21 -13.79
CA GLY A 109 4.97 -21.49 -14.11
C GLY A 109 6.04 -21.65 -13.04
N LYS A 110 7.00 -20.72 -13.04
CA LYS A 110 8.04 -20.62 -12.01
C LYS A 110 8.20 -19.18 -11.57
N ARG A 111 8.48 -18.97 -10.28
CA ARG A 111 8.87 -17.68 -9.70
C ARG A 111 9.80 -17.91 -8.52
N LEU A 112 10.90 -17.16 -8.44
CA LEU A 112 11.95 -17.35 -7.43
C LEU A 112 12.42 -18.82 -7.34
N ASP A 113 12.58 -19.47 -8.49
CA ASP A 113 12.93 -20.90 -8.64
C ASP A 113 11.95 -21.89 -7.99
N VAL A 114 10.77 -21.45 -7.57
CA VAL A 114 9.68 -22.26 -7.05
C VAL A 114 8.61 -22.47 -8.13
N ASP A 115 8.11 -23.70 -8.24
CA ASP A 115 6.98 -24.01 -9.11
C ASP A 115 5.72 -23.31 -8.60
N VAL A 116 5.02 -22.60 -9.47
CA VAL A 116 3.79 -21.89 -9.15
C VAL A 116 2.62 -22.44 -9.96
N ARG A 117 1.43 -22.51 -9.34
CA ARG A 117 0.17 -22.56 -10.08
C ARG A 117 -0.45 -21.17 -10.16
N LYS A 118 -1.12 -20.88 -11.26
CA LYS A 118 -1.72 -19.58 -11.54
C LYS A 118 -3.23 -19.67 -11.44
N VAL A 119 -3.82 -18.79 -10.67
CA VAL A 119 -5.26 -18.71 -10.45
C VAL A 119 -5.73 -17.29 -10.73
N GLU A 120 -6.88 -17.15 -11.37
CA GLU A 120 -7.57 -15.87 -11.45
C GLU A 120 -8.88 -15.97 -10.69
N VAL A 121 -9.09 -15.03 -9.78
CA VAL A 121 -10.28 -14.94 -8.93
C VAL A 121 -11.08 -13.71 -9.36
N HIS A 122 -12.37 -13.90 -9.62
CA HIS A 122 -13.33 -12.86 -9.95
C HIS A 122 -14.21 -12.55 -8.74
N ALA A 123 -14.44 -11.29 -8.46
CA ALA A 123 -15.34 -10.81 -7.43
C ALA A 123 -16.07 -9.53 -7.88
N SER A 124 -17.01 -9.05 -7.06
CA SER A 124 -17.75 -7.81 -7.34
C SER A 124 -16.86 -6.57 -7.40
N LEU A 125 -15.73 -6.56 -6.68
CA LEU A 125 -14.81 -5.41 -6.61
C LEU A 125 -13.78 -5.39 -7.74
N GLY A 126 -13.56 -6.53 -8.42
CA GLY A 126 -12.54 -6.64 -9.47
C GLY A 126 -12.06 -8.06 -9.66
N THR A 127 -10.86 -8.19 -10.20
CA THR A 127 -10.17 -9.46 -10.43
C THR A 127 -8.83 -9.50 -9.71
N LEU A 128 -8.44 -10.69 -9.29
CA LEU A 128 -7.18 -10.97 -8.64
C LEU A 128 -6.48 -12.12 -9.35
N HIS A 129 -5.32 -11.84 -9.94
CA HIS A 129 -4.42 -12.87 -10.44
C HIS A 129 -3.43 -13.27 -9.36
N LEU A 130 -3.31 -14.56 -9.07
CA LEU A 130 -2.40 -15.13 -8.08
C LEU A 130 -1.42 -16.11 -8.73
N GLU A 131 -0.15 -16.03 -8.34
CA GLU A 131 0.83 -17.10 -8.55
C GLU A 131 1.17 -17.71 -7.19
N LEU A 132 0.68 -18.93 -6.94
CA LEU A 132 0.81 -19.67 -5.69
C LEU A 132 1.98 -20.65 -5.80
N GLY A 133 3.06 -20.38 -5.07
CA GLY A 133 4.27 -21.19 -5.07
C GLY A 133 4.23 -22.33 -4.07
N LYS A 134 4.73 -23.50 -4.48
CA LYS A 134 4.86 -24.69 -3.63
C LYS A 134 5.99 -24.50 -2.61
N VAL A 135 5.65 -24.16 -1.37
CA VAL A 135 6.57 -23.96 -0.25
C VAL A 135 6.08 -24.81 0.93
N PRO A 136 6.40 -26.12 0.95
CA PRO A 136 5.89 -27.04 1.97
C PRO A 136 6.16 -26.59 3.40
N GLU A 137 7.31 -25.94 3.65
CA GLU A 137 7.69 -25.43 4.96
C GLU A 137 6.79 -24.32 5.49
N ALA A 138 5.98 -23.68 4.64
CA ALA A 138 4.98 -22.72 5.09
C ALA A 138 3.79 -23.41 5.78
N GLY A 139 3.55 -24.70 5.54
CA GLY A 139 2.46 -25.49 6.14
C GLY A 139 1.13 -24.76 6.15
N GLU A 140 0.50 -24.70 7.33
CA GLU A 140 -0.78 -24.01 7.54
C GLU A 140 -0.67 -22.48 7.58
N GLY A 141 0.56 -21.94 7.63
CA GLY A 141 0.82 -20.51 7.53
C GLY A 141 0.67 -19.99 6.09
N GLY A 142 0.95 -20.81 5.08
CA GLY A 142 0.80 -20.46 3.66
C GLY A 142 -0.58 -19.90 3.28
N PRO A 143 -1.68 -20.60 3.64
CA PRO A 143 -3.04 -20.12 3.42
C PRO A 143 -3.32 -18.73 3.95
N LEU A 144 -2.70 -18.30 5.06
CA LEU A 144 -3.05 -17.03 5.72
C LEU A 144 -2.76 -15.81 4.84
N LEU A 145 -1.64 -15.81 4.11
CA LEU A 145 -1.32 -14.73 3.19
C LEU A 145 -2.29 -14.75 1.98
N CYS A 146 -2.61 -15.93 1.47
CA CYS A 146 -3.58 -16.08 0.38
C CYS A 146 -4.96 -15.55 0.78
N ARG A 147 -5.43 -15.90 1.98
CA ARG A 147 -6.71 -15.44 2.54
C ARG A 147 -6.74 -13.94 2.72
N ALA A 148 -5.68 -13.34 3.27
CA ALA A 148 -5.57 -11.89 3.42
C ALA A 148 -5.66 -11.17 2.06
N LEU A 149 -4.99 -11.69 1.03
CA LEU A 149 -5.06 -11.12 -0.32
C LEU A 149 -6.45 -11.28 -0.96
N MET A 150 -7.12 -12.41 -0.73
CA MET A 150 -8.50 -12.61 -1.19
C MET A 150 -9.49 -11.69 -0.47
N GLU A 151 -9.31 -11.48 0.83
CA GLU A 151 -10.14 -10.55 1.61
C GLU A 151 -10.04 -9.12 1.08
N ILE A 152 -8.84 -8.67 0.69
CA ILE A 152 -8.66 -7.35 0.06
C ILE A 152 -9.49 -7.21 -1.23
N LEU A 153 -9.73 -8.32 -1.96
CA LEU A 153 -10.64 -8.36 -3.13
C LEU A 153 -12.13 -8.46 -2.75
N GLY A 154 -12.46 -8.59 -1.46
CA GLY A 154 -13.84 -8.84 -0.99
C GLY A 154 -14.28 -10.30 -1.14
N VAL A 155 -13.34 -11.24 -1.15
CA VAL A 155 -13.62 -12.68 -1.21
C VAL A 155 -13.52 -13.32 0.18
N ASP A 156 -14.43 -14.26 0.47
CA ASP A 156 -14.46 -15.01 1.73
C ASP A 156 -13.14 -15.78 1.95
N PRO A 157 -12.50 -15.64 3.13
CA PRO A 157 -11.25 -16.34 3.46
C PRO A 157 -11.38 -17.87 3.53
N LYS A 158 -12.59 -18.44 3.40
CA LYS A 158 -12.82 -19.88 3.26
C LYS A 158 -12.67 -20.40 1.83
N SER A 159 -12.21 -19.56 0.91
CA SER A 159 -11.91 -19.97 -0.47
C SER A 159 -11.02 -21.23 -0.51
N PRO A 160 -11.39 -22.25 -1.31
CA PRO A 160 -10.64 -23.51 -1.39
C PRO A 160 -9.28 -23.34 -2.09
N GLU A 161 -9.03 -22.20 -2.72
CA GLU A 161 -7.78 -21.90 -3.42
C GLU A 161 -6.60 -21.68 -2.48
N CYS A 162 -6.83 -21.38 -1.20
CA CYS A 162 -5.77 -21.12 -0.23
C CYS A 162 -5.43 -22.40 0.55
N VAL A 163 -4.52 -23.21 0.02
CA VAL A 163 -4.16 -24.54 0.56
C VAL A 163 -2.82 -24.54 1.31
N ALA A 164 -2.66 -25.48 2.23
CA ALA A 164 -1.44 -25.64 3.02
C ALA A 164 -0.23 -25.93 2.12
N GLY A 165 0.93 -25.40 2.49
CA GLY A 165 2.17 -25.55 1.72
C GLY A 165 2.22 -24.75 0.41
N GLU A 166 1.24 -23.88 0.15
CA GLU A 166 1.28 -22.91 -0.94
C GLU A 166 1.31 -21.48 -0.41
N VAL A 167 2.13 -20.63 -1.04
CA VAL A 167 2.31 -19.22 -0.65
C VAL A 167 2.14 -18.33 -1.88
N PRO A 168 1.33 -17.25 -1.81
CA PRO A 168 1.31 -16.25 -2.86
C PRO A 168 2.70 -15.63 -3.07
N LEU A 169 3.31 -15.86 -4.23
CA LEU A 169 4.57 -15.23 -4.64
C LEU A 169 4.33 -14.00 -5.54
N HIS A 170 3.15 -13.92 -6.14
CA HIS A 170 2.67 -12.76 -6.87
C HIS A 170 1.16 -12.64 -6.70
N ALA A 171 0.68 -11.40 -6.58
CA ALA A 171 -0.71 -11.08 -6.69
C ALA A 171 -0.90 -9.80 -7.50
N SER A 172 -1.94 -9.74 -8.32
CA SER A 172 -2.22 -8.63 -9.21
C SER A 172 -3.71 -8.32 -9.16
N TYR A 173 -4.07 -7.18 -8.57
CA TYR A 173 -5.45 -6.67 -8.55
C TYR A 173 -5.72 -5.82 -9.79
N ALA A 174 -6.91 -5.99 -10.37
CA ALA A 174 -7.50 -5.05 -11.31
C ALA A 174 -8.92 -4.72 -10.82
N TRP A 175 -9.17 -3.45 -10.50
CA TRP A 175 -10.43 -3.02 -9.89
C TRP A 175 -11.46 -2.66 -10.96
N GLN A 176 -12.75 -2.75 -10.61
CA GLN A 176 -13.84 -2.37 -11.53
C GLN A 176 -13.77 -0.90 -11.97
N GLY A 177 -13.37 0.00 -11.07
CA GLY A 177 -13.19 1.44 -11.37
C GLY A 177 -11.97 1.78 -12.22
N GLY A 178 -11.18 0.78 -12.61
CA GLY A 178 -9.87 0.98 -13.24
C GLY A 178 -8.71 0.96 -12.25
N GLY A 179 -7.49 1.01 -12.77
CA GLY A 179 -6.28 0.94 -11.96
C GLY A 179 -5.95 -0.46 -11.41
N GLY A 180 -5.16 -0.49 -10.35
CA GLY A 180 -4.69 -1.74 -9.74
C GLY A 180 -3.41 -1.61 -8.94
N VAL A 181 -3.19 -2.63 -8.11
CA VAL A 181 -1.97 -2.78 -7.31
C VAL A 181 -1.38 -4.18 -7.51
N GLY A 182 -0.07 -4.28 -7.36
CA GLY A 182 0.64 -5.56 -7.39
C GLY A 182 1.25 -5.89 -6.03
N PHE A 183 1.22 -7.15 -5.66
CA PHE A 183 2.03 -7.74 -4.60
C PHE A 183 3.07 -8.64 -5.28
N ASP A 184 4.34 -8.41 -4.98
CA ASP A 184 5.44 -9.17 -5.56
C ASP A 184 6.39 -9.58 -4.44
N VAL A 185 6.58 -10.89 -4.28
CA VAL A 185 7.62 -11.41 -3.38
C VAL A 185 8.96 -11.23 -4.08
N THR A 186 9.85 -10.48 -3.44
CA THR A 186 11.19 -10.18 -3.98
C THR A 186 12.26 -11.15 -3.51
N SER A 187 12.04 -11.81 -2.37
CA SER A 187 12.92 -12.83 -1.82
C SER A 187 12.14 -13.78 -0.92
N VAL A 188 12.59 -15.02 -0.84
CA VAL A 188 12.08 -16.05 0.08
C VAL A 188 13.28 -16.68 0.77
N ALA A 189 13.18 -16.86 2.09
CA ALA A 189 14.21 -17.52 2.86
C ALA A 189 13.56 -18.44 3.89
N ARG A 190 14.06 -19.68 3.99
CA ARG A 190 13.69 -20.59 5.06
C ARG A 190 14.39 -20.15 6.35
N ARG A 191 13.61 -19.96 7.41
CA ARG A 191 14.12 -19.65 8.75
C ARG A 191 13.92 -20.83 9.68
N THR A 192 15.00 -21.33 10.25
CA THR A 192 14.98 -22.40 11.27
C THR A 192 14.90 -21.85 12.69
N ASP A 193 15.11 -20.55 12.85
CA ASP A 193 15.20 -19.82 14.12
C ASP A 193 13.91 -19.04 14.47
N LEU A 194 12.80 -19.33 13.77
CA LEU A 194 11.53 -18.66 14.00
C LEU A 194 10.88 -19.20 15.29
N VAL A 195 10.97 -18.43 16.37
CA VAL A 195 10.40 -18.82 17.66
C VAL A 195 8.87 -18.65 17.62
N SER A 196 8.12 -19.73 17.81
CA SER A 196 6.65 -19.71 17.69
C SER A 196 5.96 -18.76 18.67
N THR A 197 6.58 -18.47 19.83
CA THR A 197 6.08 -17.50 20.81
C THR A 197 6.09 -16.07 20.26
N ASP A 198 7.03 -15.74 19.37
CA ASP A 198 7.15 -14.40 18.79
C ASP A 198 6.02 -14.11 17.81
N MET A 199 5.27 -15.13 17.39
CA MET A 199 4.13 -15.03 16.48
C MET A 199 2.78 -15.25 17.18
N LEU A 200 2.72 -15.15 18.52
CA LEU A 200 1.45 -15.24 19.24
C LEU A 200 0.44 -14.16 18.82
N MET A 201 -0.82 -14.54 18.81
CA MET A 201 -1.97 -13.70 18.43
C MET A 201 -3.08 -13.86 19.48
N PRO A 202 -3.37 -12.81 20.28
CA PRO A 202 -2.48 -11.67 20.54
C PRO A 202 -1.23 -12.12 21.35
N PRO A 203 -0.15 -11.32 21.37
CA PRO A 203 0.93 -11.48 22.33
C PRO A 203 0.41 -11.33 23.77
N PRO A 204 0.86 -12.15 24.74
CA PRO A 204 0.39 -12.07 26.12
C PRO A 204 0.64 -10.72 26.81
N SER A 205 1.66 -9.99 26.39
CA SER A 205 2.03 -8.67 26.94
C SER A 205 1.27 -7.50 26.33
N ALA A 206 0.50 -7.72 25.25
CA ALA A 206 -0.18 -6.65 24.54
C ALA A 206 -1.57 -6.37 25.15
N ALA A 207 -1.87 -5.10 25.40
CA ALA A 207 -3.18 -4.67 25.89
C ALA A 207 -4.17 -4.48 24.73
N PHE A 208 -5.43 -4.87 24.95
CA PHE A 208 -6.49 -4.65 23.97
C PHE A 208 -6.83 -3.15 23.84
N ALA A 209 -6.94 -2.67 22.60
CA ALA A 209 -7.43 -1.35 22.24
C ALA A 209 -8.74 -1.48 21.46
N ALA A 210 -9.83 -0.92 22.02
CA ALA A 210 -11.15 -0.98 21.41
C ALA A 210 -11.29 -0.11 20.15
N ALA A 211 -10.47 0.95 20.04
CA ALA A 211 -10.55 1.93 18.96
C ALA A 211 -9.16 2.49 18.62
N GLY A 212 -9.11 3.26 17.54
CA GLY A 212 -7.88 3.89 17.05
C GLY A 212 -7.05 2.98 16.15
N LEU A 213 -6.02 3.57 15.56
CA LEU A 213 -5.01 2.90 14.75
C LEU A 213 -3.62 3.41 15.17
N PRO A 214 -2.55 2.65 14.90
CA PRO A 214 -1.20 3.15 15.07
C PRO A 214 -1.01 4.48 14.34
N ALA A 215 -0.52 5.49 15.05
CA ALA A 215 -0.34 6.83 14.50
C ALA A 215 0.76 6.81 13.42
N ALA A 216 0.40 7.07 12.16
CA ALA A 216 1.37 7.39 11.12
C ALA A 216 1.80 8.86 11.26
N GLN A 217 3.08 9.15 11.05
CA GLN A 217 3.64 10.50 11.17
C GLN A 217 2.98 11.45 10.17
N GLY A 218 2.00 12.24 10.60
CA GLY A 218 1.49 13.45 9.92
C GLY A 218 0.95 13.33 8.48
N GLY A 219 1.08 12.18 7.83
CA GLY A 219 0.80 11.97 6.41
C GLY A 219 1.97 12.32 5.47
N VAL A 220 2.98 13.09 5.90
CA VAL A 220 4.13 13.47 5.05
C VAL A 220 5.26 12.45 5.23
N PHE A 221 5.74 11.85 4.14
CA PHE A 221 6.64 10.68 4.20
C PHE A 221 8.13 11.03 4.14
N LEU A 222 8.44 12.21 3.64
CA LEU A 222 9.80 12.69 3.39
C LEU A 222 10.03 14.00 4.15
N SER A 223 11.24 14.15 4.67
CA SER A 223 11.71 15.38 5.25
C SER A 223 11.90 16.47 4.17
N ARG A 224 12.04 17.72 4.63
CA ARG A 224 12.32 18.86 3.77
C ARG A 224 13.56 18.64 2.89
N ASP A 225 14.63 18.10 3.48
CA ASP A 225 15.91 17.88 2.79
C ASP A 225 15.83 16.72 1.78
N GLU A 226 15.13 15.63 2.13
CA GLU A 226 14.89 14.50 1.21
C GLU A 226 14.09 14.95 -0.03
N LEU A 227 13.09 15.82 0.14
CA LEU A 227 12.31 16.40 -0.97
C LEU A 227 13.12 17.42 -1.77
N ALA A 228 13.93 18.26 -1.12
CA ALA A 228 14.80 19.21 -1.79
C ALA A 228 15.81 18.50 -2.71
N ALA A 229 16.26 17.30 -2.31
CA ALA A 229 17.19 16.48 -3.06
C ALA A 229 16.62 15.91 -4.38
N PHE A 230 15.34 16.10 -4.71
CA PHE A 230 14.78 15.70 -6.01
C PHE A 230 15.34 16.54 -7.15
N ARG A 231 15.90 17.71 -6.84
CA ARG A 231 16.52 18.63 -7.78
C ARG A 231 17.95 18.94 -7.36
N THR A 232 18.80 19.17 -8.35
CA THR A 232 20.19 19.60 -8.14
C THR A 232 20.29 21.07 -7.74
N GLY A 233 19.26 21.85 -8.02
CA GLY A 233 19.14 23.26 -7.69
C GLY A 233 17.80 23.84 -8.16
N PRO A 234 17.40 25.02 -7.64
CA PRO A 234 16.18 25.67 -8.05
C PRO A 234 16.28 26.19 -9.49
N LEU A 235 15.21 26.00 -10.28
CA LEU A 235 15.09 26.59 -11.60
C LEU A 235 14.67 28.08 -11.51
N PRO A 236 15.16 28.94 -12.42
CA PRO A 236 14.79 30.36 -12.47
C PRO A 236 13.41 30.56 -13.11
N LEU A 237 12.37 30.00 -12.50
CA LEU A 237 10.98 30.17 -12.94
C LEU A 237 10.41 31.49 -12.39
N PRO A 238 9.44 32.11 -13.09
CA PRO A 238 8.71 33.26 -12.57
C PRO A 238 8.04 32.93 -11.23
N ALA A 239 7.64 33.96 -10.49
CA ALA A 239 6.83 33.74 -9.29
C ALA A 239 5.52 33.04 -9.68
N SER A 240 5.05 32.13 -8.81
CA SER A 240 3.75 31.50 -9.04
C SER A 240 2.67 32.57 -9.10
N VAL A 241 1.81 32.45 -10.12
CA VAL A 241 0.65 33.34 -10.30
C VAL A 241 -0.57 32.86 -9.51
N ASP A 242 -0.51 31.65 -8.95
CA ASP A 242 -1.56 31.10 -8.10
C ASP A 242 -1.47 31.72 -6.70
N PRO A 243 -2.47 32.53 -6.28
CA PRO A 243 -2.47 33.16 -4.96
C PRO A 243 -2.56 32.14 -3.80
N GLY A 244 -2.99 30.90 -4.08
CA GLY A 244 -3.03 29.81 -3.12
C GLY A 244 -1.72 29.03 -2.99
N ALA A 245 -0.74 29.27 -3.84
CA ALA A 245 0.55 28.59 -3.78
C ALA A 245 1.38 29.10 -2.59
N PRO A 246 2.06 28.21 -1.86
CA PRO A 246 2.92 28.62 -0.76
C PRO A 246 4.21 29.30 -1.26
N GLY A 247 4.97 29.93 -0.36
CA GLY A 247 6.28 30.49 -0.70
C GLY A 247 7.34 29.45 -1.08
N GLU A 248 7.18 28.20 -0.61
CA GLU A 248 8.04 27.05 -0.88
C GLU A 248 7.23 25.77 -0.87
N GLY A 249 7.61 24.78 -1.70
CA GLY A 249 7.00 23.46 -1.72
C GLY A 249 5.60 23.46 -2.30
N PHE A 250 4.67 22.72 -1.70
CA PHE A 250 3.29 22.69 -2.17
C PHE A 250 2.28 22.51 -1.05
N VAL A 251 1.03 22.87 -1.32
CA VAL A 251 -0.13 22.48 -0.50
C VAL A 251 -0.94 21.45 -1.27
N ALA A 252 -1.07 20.25 -0.73
CA ALA A 252 -1.89 19.18 -1.29
C ALA A 252 -3.27 19.21 -0.64
N VAL A 253 -4.33 19.39 -1.43
CA VAL A 253 -5.71 19.59 -0.99
C VAL A 253 -6.55 18.45 -1.52
N ASN A 254 -7.13 17.68 -0.61
CA ASN A 254 -8.05 16.61 -0.94
C ASN A 254 -9.48 17.03 -0.57
N GLN A 255 -10.30 17.31 -1.57
CA GLN A 255 -11.72 17.65 -1.41
C GLN A 255 -12.64 16.45 -1.70
N THR A 256 -12.09 15.24 -1.67
CA THR A 256 -12.85 13.99 -1.78
C THR A 256 -13.08 13.36 -0.41
N ASP A 257 -13.91 12.34 -0.37
CA ASP A 257 -14.19 11.53 0.82
C ASP A 257 -13.20 10.35 1.00
N GLU A 258 -12.26 10.16 0.08
CA GLU A 258 -11.26 9.10 0.10
C GLU A 258 -9.92 9.55 0.70
N LEU A 259 -9.13 8.61 1.24
CA LEU A 259 -7.74 8.87 1.58
C LEU A 259 -6.88 8.82 0.31
N LEU A 260 -6.26 9.94 -0.04
CA LEU A 260 -5.43 10.04 -1.24
C LEU A 260 -3.94 10.16 -0.92
N TYR A 261 -3.14 9.53 -1.77
CA TYR A 261 -1.70 9.67 -1.81
C TYR A 261 -1.34 10.58 -2.99
N LEU A 262 -0.46 11.53 -2.74
CA LEU A 262 0.15 12.35 -3.77
C LEU A 262 1.59 11.91 -3.99
N LEU A 263 1.88 11.51 -5.23
CA LEU A 263 3.22 11.20 -5.69
C LEU A 263 3.83 12.44 -6.33
N VAL A 264 5.13 12.64 -6.12
CA VAL A 264 5.95 13.66 -6.79
C VAL A 264 7.09 12.92 -7.48
N ASP A 265 7.19 13.07 -8.80
CA ASP A 265 8.13 12.35 -9.67
C ASP A 265 8.13 10.82 -9.47
N GLY A 266 6.96 10.26 -9.17
CA GLY A 266 6.78 8.84 -8.90
C GLY A 266 7.06 8.42 -7.46
N ILE A 267 7.55 9.33 -6.61
CA ILE A 267 7.83 9.05 -5.21
C ILE A 267 6.62 9.47 -4.34
N PRO A 268 6.08 8.59 -3.47
CA PRO A 268 5.05 9.00 -2.52
C PRO A 268 5.59 10.08 -1.57
N ALA A 269 4.97 11.26 -1.61
CA ALA A 269 5.39 12.41 -0.79
C ALA A 269 4.47 12.61 0.42
N VAL A 270 3.16 12.46 0.22
CA VAL A 270 2.16 12.71 1.28
C VAL A 270 0.89 11.89 1.09
N ALA A 271 0.28 11.43 2.18
CA ALA A 271 -1.11 11.01 2.26
C ALA A 271 -1.97 12.13 2.86
N VAL A 272 -3.03 12.50 2.16
CA VAL A 272 -3.95 13.59 2.51
C VAL A 272 -5.30 12.99 2.88
N PRO A 273 -5.72 13.12 4.16
CA PRO A 273 -7.02 12.62 4.59
C PRO A 273 -8.19 13.24 3.79
N PRO A 274 -9.37 12.60 3.82
CA PRO A 274 -10.59 13.17 3.27
C PRO A 274 -10.83 14.61 3.74
N MET A 275 -11.33 15.45 2.84
CA MET A 275 -11.74 16.84 3.12
C MET A 275 -10.67 17.65 3.89
N SER A 276 -9.40 17.43 3.60
CA SER A 276 -8.27 18.00 4.34
C SER A 276 -7.19 18.53 3.39
N GLU A 277 -6.26 19.30 3.93
CA GLU A 277 -5.05 19.73 3.21
C GLU A 277 -3.79 19.49 4.02
N ARG A 278 -2.66 19.36 3.31
CA ARG A 278 -1.33 19.17 3.88
C ARG A 278 -0.35 20.10 3.20
N TYR A 279 0.36 20.90 4.00
CA TYR A 279 1.51 21.64 3.53
C TYR A 279 2.76 20.75 3.53
N VAL A 280 3.51 20.78 2.43
CA VAL A 280 4.74 20.02 2.23
C VAL A 280 5.84 20.98 1.78
N SER A 281 6.78 21.26 2.67
CA SER A 281 7.99 22.04 2.39
C SER A 281 9.11 21.18 1.82
N GLY A 282 10.09 21.77 1.14
CA GLY A 282 11.30 21.07 0.70
C GLY A 282 11.49 21.02 -0.81
N PRO A 283 10.48 20.64 -1.62
CA PRO A 283 10.62 20.65 -3.07
C PRO A 283 11.11 22.01 -3.56
N GLN A 284 12.24 22.02 -4.26
CA GLN A 284 12.83 23.23 -4.81
C GLN A 284 11.96 23.78 -5.95
N ARG A 285 12.10 25.07 -6.27
CA ARG A 285 11.44 25.65 -7.44
C ARG A 285 11.84 24.90 -8.70
N GLY A 286 10.85 24.44 -9.47
CA GLY A 286 11.09 23.65 -10.68
C GLY A 286 9.84 22.94 -11.18
N THR A 287 9.99 22.23 -12.29
CA THR A 287 8.92 21.44 -12.90
C THR A 287 8.94 20.01 -12.35
N TYR A 288 7.79 19.49 -11.94
CA TYR A 288 7.59 18.15 -11.37
C TYR A 288 6.44 17.44 -12.06
N VAL A 289 6.40 16.12 -11.96
CA VAL A 289 5.22 15.33 -12.33
C VAL A 289 4.54 14.86 -11.06
N VAL A 290 3.23 15.12 -10.93
CA VAL A 290 2.44 14.70 -9.77
C VAL A 290 1.31 13.75 -10.18
N GLN A 291 0.90 12.88 -9.26
CA GLN A 291 -0.24 11.98 -9.47
C GLN A 291 -0.96 11.73 -8.14
N TRP A 292 -2.27 11.90 -8.14
CA TRP A 292 -3.15 11.46 -7.05
C TRP A 292 -3.60 10.02 -7.24
N ARG A 293 -3.71 9.27 -6.14
CA ARG A 293 -4.23 7.90 -6.14
C ARG A 293 -4.63 7.41 -4.76
N THR A 294 -5.45 6.36 -4.68
CA THR A 294 -5.64 5.59 -3.45
C THR A 294 -4.52 4.56 -3.25
N PHE A 295 -4.33 4.09 -2.01
CA PHE A 295 -3.25 3.13 -1.71
C PHE A 295 -3.39 1.80 -2.45
N LEU A 296 -4.61 1.28 -2.55
CA LEU A 296 -4.87 0.04 -3.29
C LEU A 296 -4.97 0.27 -4.81
N GLY A 297 -4.91 1.53 -5.26
CA GLY A 297 -4.96 1.89 -6.68
C GLY A 297 -6.35 1.71 -7.29
N GLU A 298 -7.40 1.84 -6.48
CA GLU A 298 -8.82 1.81 -6.89
C GLU A 298 -9.19 3.07 -7.68
N SER A 299 -8.59 4.20 -7.32
CA SER A 299 -8.58 5.42 -8.12
C SER A 299 -7.13 5.83 -8.37
N VAL A 300 -6.79 6.13 -9.63
CA VAL A 300 -5.47 6.55 -10.09
C VAL A 300 -5.65 7.62 -11.15
N GLU A 301 -5.19 8.83 -10.87
CA GLU A 301 -5.32 9.93 -11.82
C GLU A 301 -4.22 9.92 -12.89
N PRO A 302 -4.48 10.54 -14.06
CA PRO A 302 -3.44 10.85 -15.01
C PRO A 302 -2.34 11.71 -14.37
N PRO A 303 -1.05 11.45 -14.67
CA PRO A 303 0.03 12.32 -14.23
C PRO A 303 -0.10 13.75 -14.76
N GLN A 304 0.13 14.74 -13.91
CA GLN A 304 0.11 16.16 -14.26
C GLN A 304 1.50 16.77 -14.10
N THR A 305 1.91 17.59 -15.07
CA THR A 305 3.16 18.36 -14.94
C THR A 305 2.85 19.70 -14.28
N VAL A 306 3.55 20.01 -13.18
CA VAL A 306 3.31 21.21 -12.37
C VAL A 306 4.61 21.94 -12.08
N GLU A 307 4.56 23.26 -12.00
CA GLU A 307 5.67 24.08 -11.53
C GLU A 307 5.49 24.36 -10.04
N MET A 308 6.51 24.07 -9.23
CA MET A 308 6.51 24.38 -7.80
C MET A 308 7.17 25.74 -7.53
N PRO A 309 6.67 26.52 -6.55
CA PRO A 309 5.64 26.14 -5.59
C PRO A 309 4.20 26.18 -6.13
N ALA A 310 3.34 25.28 -5.64
CA ALA A 310 1.98 25.08 -6.15
C ALA A 310 0.94 24.75 -5.07
N ARG A 311 -0.33 25.07 -5.33
CA ARG A 311 -1.47 24.46 -4.64
C ARG A 311 -2.05 23.38 -5.54
N LEU A 312 -1.99 22.14 -5.08
CA LEU A 312 -2.44 20.96 -5.82
C LEU A 312 -3.79 20.55 -5.25
N VAL A 313 -4.86 20.72 -6.01
CA VAL A 313 -6.23 20.45 -5.57
C VAL A 313 -6.77 19.24 -6.30
N ARG A 314 -7.37 18.32 -5.54
CA ARG A 314 -8.18 17.22 -6.07
C ARG A 314 -9.63 17.41 -5.62
N SER A 315 -10.55 17.49 -6.58
CA SER A 315 -11.99 17.71 -6.34
C SER A 315 -12.85 16.68 -7.07
N ALA A 316 -13.97 16.26 -6.48
CA ALA A 316 -14.84 15.24 -7.08
C ALA A 316 -15.45 15.64 -8.45
N ALA A 317 -15.52 16.95 -8.75
CA ALA A 317 -16.14 17.46 -9.98
C ALA A 317 -15.39 17.09 -11.27
N GLU A 318 -14.07 16.82 -11.19
CA GLU A 318 -13.26 16.45 -12.36
C GLU A 318 -13.52 15.00 -12.84
N GLU A 319 -14.17 14.16 -12.02
CA GLU A 319 -14.54 12.78 -12.38
C GLU A 319 -15.76 12.71 -13.31
N GLU A 320 -16.67 13.69 -13.25
CA GLU A 320 -17.85 13.77 -14.12
C GLU A 320 -17.52 14.30 -15.52
N GLU A 321 -16.60 15.26 -15.65
CA GLU A 321 -16.19 15.78 -16.96
C GLU A 321 -15.37 14.78 -17.77
N ALA A 322 -14.56 13.93 -17.12
CA ALA A 322 -13.74 12.91 -17.80
C ALA A 322 -14.55 11.68 -18.29
N ASN A 323 -15.67 11.36 -17.64
CA ASN A 323 -16.54 10.24 -17.99
C ASN A 323 -17.79 10.64 -18.79
N GLY A 324 -18.00 11.94 -19.03
CA GLY A 324 -19.15 12.52 -19.74
C GLY A 324 -18.90 12.97 -21.18
N GLY A 325 -17.77 12.59 -21.79
CA GLY A 325 -17.37 12.96 -23.16
C GLY A 325 -17.60 11.88 -24.21
#